data_AF-A0A8J9WM73-F1
#
_entry.id   AF-A0A8J9WM73-F1
#
_cell.length_a   1.000
_cell.length_b   1.000
_cell.length_c   1.000
_cell.angle_alpha   90.00
_cell.angle_beta   90.00
_cell.angle_gamma   90.00
#
_symmetry.space_group_name_H-M   'P 1'
#
loop_
_entity.id
_entity.type
_entity.pdbx_description
1 polymer ?
#
loop_
_entity_poly.entity_id
_entity_poly.type
_entity_poly.pdbx_seq_one_letter_code
_entity_poly.pdbx_strand_id
1 'polypeptide(L)'
;MARDPKLERIYVPIHWTDLLHKAPLLIPEAQVVLDGLNPSFQYFSVSQLARGLAHPSLNLTIPKKLDFILFSSGGSSRPLRTVLLPLLKQELVPEGLSKTISVSFQGASSPHDLRGKIAGTLRKSFLFLNHSADWKVILESSNFSICPRGFGSTSFRLAESIQLGTIPIYVWQQEAWLPYQRMLNWSEFAIVISSQDIAELPDMVKRADVTRMQEALREVQHMFTYNYTIEYILRKAAAFT
;
A
#
# COMPACT_ATOMS: atom_id res chain seq x y z
N MET A 1 -3.03 21.95 -29.21
CA MET A 1 -1.79 21.80 -28.42
C MET A 1 -2.18 21.58 -26.97
N ALA A 2 -2.07 20.35 -26.46
CA ALA A 2 -2.19 20.10 -25.03
C ALA A 2 -0.97 20.77 -24.37
N ARG A 3 -1.20 21.72 -23.46
CA ARG A 3 -0.11 22.32 -22.68
C ARG A 3 0.42 21.23 -21.75
N ASP A 4 1.73 21.02 -21.76
CA ASP A 4 2.37 20.18 -20.73
C ASP A 4 1.93 20.67 -19.35
N PRO A 5 1.53 19.77 -18.44
CA PRO A 5 1.14 20.17 -17.10
C PRO A 5 2.34 20.83 -16.43
N LYS A 6 2.24 22.14 -16.16
CA LYS A 6 3.20 22.83 -15.31
C LYS A 6 2.98 22.32 -13.89
N LEU A 7 3.98 21.65 -13.32
CA LEU A 7 3.99 21.32 -11.90
C LEU A 7 4.00 22.65 -11.12
N GLU A 8 2.95 22.88 -10.33
CA GLU A 8 2.85 24.05 -9.44
C GLU A 8 3.65 23.86 -8.15
N ARG A 9 3.94 22.60 -7.79
CA ARG A 9 4.73 22.21 -6.63
C ARG A 9 6.12 21.73 -7.02
N ILE A 10 7.13 22.10 -6.25
CA ILE A 10 8.54 21.71 -6.44
C ILE A 10 8.77 20.33 -5.82
N TYR A 11 9.33 19.41 -6.62
CA TYR A 11 9.74 18.09 -6.11
C TYR A 11 11.01 18.21 -5.26
N VAL A 12 10.98 17.64 -4.05
CA VAL A 12 12.14 17.53 -3.16
C VAL A 12 12.62 16.07 -3.17
N PRO A 13 13.75 15.76 -3.84
CA PRO A 13 14.21 14.39 -4.11
C PRO A 13 14.91 13.76 -2.91
N ILE A 14 14.20 13.64 -1.78
CA ILE A 14 14.71 12.89 -0.63
C ILE A 14 14.53 11.40 -0.92
N HIS A 15 15.63 10.68 -1.04
CA HIS A 15 15.65 9.23 -1.21
C HIS A 15 15.41 8.54 0.14
N TRP A 16 14.18 8.63 0.67
CA TRP A 16 13.83 8.21 2.04
C TRP A 16 14.29 6.80 2.42
N THR A 17 14.18 5.84 1.50
CA THR A 17 14.60 4.45 1.72
C THR A 17 16.12 4.32 1.85
N ASP A 18 16.87 4.98 0.97
CA ASP A 18 18.34 4.93 1.01
C ASP A 18 18.87 5.73 2.19
N LEU A 19 18.27 6.88 2.49
CA LEU A 19 18.57 7.68 3.68
C LEU A 19 18.42 6.84 4.94
N LEU A 20 17.37 6.02 5.04
CA LEU A 20 17.13 5.19 6.20
C LEU A 20 18.05 3.96 6.28
N HIS A 21 18.26 3.25 5.16
CA HIS A 21 18.85 1.92 5.17
C HIS A 21 20.29 1.85 4.67
N LYS A 22 20.74 2.81 3.84
CA LYS A 22 22.06 2.79 3.21
C LYS A 22 22.96 3.93 3.69
N ALA A 23 22.38 5.09 4.00
CA ALA A 23 23.12 6.28 4.39
C ALA A 23 22.46 7.03 5.57
N PRO A 24 22.20 6.36 6.72
CA PRO A 24 21.57 7.00 7.89
C PRO A 24 22.39 8.18 8.45
N LEU A 25 23.70 8.20 8.19
CA LEU A 25 24.56 9.33 8.55
C LEU A 25 24.20 10.63 7.81
N LEU A 26 23.47 10.57 6.69
CA LEU A 26 23.04 11.74 5.90
C LEU A 26 21.70 12.33 6.37
N ILE A 27 21.06 11.75 7.39
CA ILE A 27 19.78 12.25 7.92
C ILE A 27 19.89 13.71 8.40
N PRO A 28 20.94 14.13 9.14
CA PRO A 28 21.11 15.54 9.52
C PRO A 28 21.23 16.48 8.32
N GLU A 29 21.94 16.09 7.27
CA GLU A 29 22.12 16.86 6.04
C GLU A 29 20.80 17.01 5.29
N ALA A 30 19.98 15.95 5.25
CA ALA A 30 18.63 16.02 4.72
C ALA A 30 17.73 16.98 5.52
N GLN A 31 17.90 17.05 6.85
CA GLN A 31 17.19 18.03 7.69
C GLN A 31 17.62 19.47 7.37
N VAL A 32 18.92 19.73 7.20
CA VAL A 32 19.43 21.06 6.81
C VAL A 32 18.82 21.52 5.48
N VAL A 33 18.71 20.62 4.49
CA VAL A 33 18.06 20.92 3.21
C VAL A 33 16.60 21.32 3.41
N LEU A 34 15.86 20.57 4.23
CA LEU A 34 14.44 20.86 4.52
C LEU A 34 14.24 22.18 5.28
N ASP A 35 15.10 22.48 6.25
CA ASP A 35 15.03 23.71 7.06
C ASP A 35 15.29 24.96 6.21
N GLY A 36 16.14 24.81 5.18
CA GLY A 36 16.51 25.86 4.23
C GLY A 36 15.50 26.10 3.09
N LEU A 37 14.45 25.28 2.94
CA LEU A 37 13.44 25.50 1.92
C LEU A 37 12.67 26.81 2.16
N ASN A 38 12.43 27.56 1.07
CA ASN A 38 11.74 28.84 1.12
C ASN A 38 10.22 28.62 1.27
N PRO A 39 9.58 29.11 2.36
CA PRO A 39 8.15 28.91 2.60
C PRO A 39 7.21 29.54 1.56
N SER A 40 7.69 30.41 0.66
CA SER A 40 6.85 30.98 -0.42
C SER A 40 6.53 29.98 -1.53
N PHE A 41 7.20 28.82 -1.57
CA PHE A 41 6.93 27.77 -2.55
C PHE A 41 6.17 26.61 -1.93
N GLN A 42 5.50 25.86 -2.78
CA GLN A 42 4.83 24.62 -2.44
C GLN A 42 5.71 23.43 -2.85
N TYR A 43 5.75 22.40 -2.02
CA TYR A 43 6.65 21.27 -2.18
C TYR A 43 5.92 19.93 -2.14
N PHE A 44 6.55 18.92 -2.73
CA PHE A 44 6.20 17.54 -2.48
C PHE A 44 7.40 16.60 -2.50
N SER A 45 7.28 15.45 -1.85
CA SER A 45 8.23 14.34 -1.97
C SER A 45 7.48 13.01 -2.02
N VAL A 46 8.19 11.94 -2.40
CA VAL A 46 7.63 10.61 -2.60
C VAL A 46 8.41 9.61 -1.75
N SER A 47 7.73 8.86 -0.89
CA SER A 47 8.32 7.85 0.00
C SER A 47 7.72 6.48 -0.24
N GLN A 48 8.58 5.47 -0.40
CA GLN A 48 8.18 4.06 -0.51
C GLN A 48 8.38 3.30 0.80
N LEU A 49 8.67 3.98 1.90
CA LEU A 49 8.89 3.35 3.21
C LEU A 49 7.60 2.70 3.71
N ALA A 50 7.68 1.42 4.09
CA ALA A 50 6.52 0.71 4.63
C ALA A 50 5.94 1.41 5.88
N ARG A 51 6.80 2.01 6.73
CA ARG A 51 6.42 2.73 7.95
C ARG A 51 6.36 4.25 7.77
N GLY A 52 6.56 4.78 6.56
CA GLY A 52 6.54 6.22 6.30
C GLY A 52 7.49 6.99 7.20
N LEU A 53 7.10 8.22 7.57
CA LEU A 53 7.88 9.04 8.49
C LEU A 53 7.75 8.61 9.96
N ALA A 54 6.83 7.70 10.30
CA ALA A 54 6.74 7.10 11.64
C ALA A 54 7.83 6.04 11.92
N HIS A 55 8.84 5.91 11.06
CA HIS A 55 9.95 5.00 11.31
C HIS A 55 10.85 5.56 12.43
N PRO A 56 11.14 4.80 13.51
CA PRO A 56 11.84 5.31 14.70
C PRO A 56 13.27 5.79 14.41
N SER A 57 13.92 5.21 13.40
CA SER A 57 15.28 5.62 12.99
C SER A 57 15.30 6.77 11.97
N LEU A 58 14.14 7.23 11.50
CA LEU A 58 14.06 8.39 10.61
C LEU A 58 13.78 9.64 11.45
N ASN A 59 14.81 10.15 12.12
CA ASN A 59 14.70 11.35 12.96
C ASN A 59 14.81 12.62 12.10
N LEU A 60 13.76 12.88 11.32
CA LEU A 60 13.68 14.04 10.43
C LEU A 60 12.25 14.57 10.44
N THR A 61 12.12 15.90 10.39
CA THR A 61 10.84 16.59 10.42
C THR A 61 10.71 17.54 9.24
N ILE A 62 9.51 17.63 8.69
CA ILE A 62 9.18 18.67 7.72
C ILE A 62 8.80 19.94 8.50
N PRO A 63 9.47 21.10 8.29
CA PRO A 63 9.11 22.33 8.97
C PRO A 63 7.65 22.71 8.74
N LYS A 64 6.90 23.00 9.83
CA LYS A 64 5.45 23.31 9.79
C LYS A 64 5.09 24.52 8.93
N LYS A 65 6.05 25.41 8.66
CA LYS A 65 5.90 26.60 7.81
C LYS A 65 5.80 26.27 6.31
N LEU A 66 6.17 25.06 5.89
CA LEU A 66 6.18 24.66 4.48
C LEU A 66 4.81 24.09 4.07
N ASP A 67 4.31 24.52 2.92
CA ASP A 67 3.26 23.76 2.22
C ASP A 67 3.89 22.54 1.56
N PHE A 68 3.86 21.41 2.26
CA PHE A 68 4.52 20.18 1.84
C PHE A 68 3.55 19.00 1.81
N ILE A 69 3.51 18.31 0.67
CA ILE A 69 2.74 17.07 0.50
C ILE A 69 3.70 15.88 0.43
N LEU A 70 3.45 14.86 1.25
CA LEU A 70 4.14 13.58 1.11
C LEU A 70 3.24 12.60 0.37
N PHE A 71 3.71 12.09 -0.76
CA PHE A 71 3.13 10.90 -1.37
C PHE A 71 3.80 9.68 -0.75
N SER A 72 3.06 8.88 0.01
CA SER A 72 3.63 7.77 0.79
C SER A 72 3.01 6.43 0.42
N SER A 73 3.83 5.39 0.30
CA SER A 73 3.36 4.01 0.13
C SER A 73 3.01 3.32 1.46
N GLY A 74 3.34 3.90 2.60
CA GLY A 74 2.99 3.31 3.88
C GLY A 74 3.26 4.20 5.08
N GLY A 75 2.57 3.91 6.19
CA GLY A 75 2.81 4.48 7.51
C GLY A 75 2.36 5.93 7.69
N SER A 76 1.79 6.20 8.86
CA SER A 76 1.35 7.55 9.22
C SER A 76 2.51 8.54 9.17
N SER A 77 2.26 9.71 8.61
CA SER A 77 3.18 10.86 8.65
C SER A 77 2.52 12.07 9.32
N ARG A 78 1.47 11.85 10.13
CA ARG A 78 0.74 12.93 10.79
C ARG A 78 1.69 13.78 11.65
N PRO A 79 1.53 15.11 11.67
CA PRO A 79 0.44 15.88 11.07
C PRO A 79 0.63 16.24 9.58
N LEU A 80 1.69 15.75 8.91
CA LEU A 80 1.97 16.09 7.51
C LEU A 80 0.84 15.60 6.58
N ARG A 81 0.44 16.47 5.65
CA ARG A 81 -0.50 16.12 4.60
C ARG A 81 0.08 15.01 3.74
N THR A 82 -0.58 13.86 3.77
CA THR A 82 -0.09 12.65 3.10
C THR A 82 -1.10 12.18 2.05
N VAL A 83 -0.61 11.86 0.85
CA VAL A 83 -1.38 11.18 -0.20
C VAL A 83 -0.96 9.73 -0.22
N LEU A 84 -1.92 8.81 -0.07
CA LEU A 84 -1.65 7.38 0.01
C LEU A 84 -1.39 6.80 -1.39
N LEU A 85 -0.27 6.10 -1.52
CA LEU A 85 0.17 5.35 -2.70
C LEU A 85 0.13 3.84 -2.40
N PRO A 86 0.05 2.99 -3.43
CA PRO A 86 0.29 1.56 -3.26
C PRO A 86 1.72 1.29 -2.81
N LEU A 87 1.90 0.22 -2.01
CA LEU A 87 3.21 -0.30 -1.64
C LEU A 87 3.63 -1.37 -2.64
N LEU A 88 4.42 -0.97 -3.63
CA LEU A 88 4.89 -1.83 -4.71
C LEU A 88 6.31 -2.33 -4.41
N LYS A 89 6.50 -3.65 -4.44
CA LYS A 89 7.83 -4.29 -4.42
C LYS A 89 8.35 -4.59 -5.82
N GLN A 90 7.41 -4.93 -6.71
CA GLN A 90 7.62 -5.42 -8.06
C GLN A 90 6.30 -5.26 -8.83
N GLU A 91 6.37 -5.44 -10.14
CA GLU A 91 5.18 -5.62 -10.98
C GLU A 91 5.03 -7.09 -11.35
N LEU A 92 3.80 -7.58 -11.27
CA LEU A 92 3.45 -8.95 -11.61
C LEU A 92 2.43 -8.93 -12.74
N VAL A 93 2.55 -9.93 -13.61
CA VAL A 93 1.61 -10.20 -14.69
C VAL A 93 1.02 -11.57 -14.40
N PRO A 94 -0.32 -11.71 -14.39
CA PRO A 94 -0.97 -13.01 -14.19
C PRO A 94 -0.67 -13.95 -15.36
N GLU A 95 -0.49 -15.23 -15.06
CA GLU A 95 -0.30 -16.30 -16.05
C GLU A 95 -1.63 -16.80 -16.65
N GLY A 96 -2.77 -16.39 -16.09
CA GLY A 96 -4.11 -16.81 -16.50
C GLY A 96 -4.58 -18.09 -15.81
N LEU A 97 -4.14 -18.35 -14.57
CA LEU A 97 -4.47 -19.57 -13.84
C LEU A 97 -5.94 -19.61 -13.39
N SER A 98 -6.50 -20.82 -13.40
CA SER A 98 -7.86 -21.08 -12.88
C SER A 98 -7.93 -20.92 -11.37
N LYS A 99 -9.05 -20.36 -10.90
CA LYS A 99 -9.32 -20.12 -9.48
C LYS A 99 -9.79 -21.40 -8.78
N THR A 100 -8.83 -22.15 -8.23
CA THR A 100 -9.07 -23.47 -7.58
C THR A 100 -9.03 -23.40 -6.05
N ILE A 101 -8.53 -22.31 -5.47
CA ILE A 101 -8.43 -22.09 -4.03
C ILE A 101 -9.44 -21.02 -3.61
N SER A 102 -10.21 -21.28 -2.56
CA SER A 102 -11.19 -20.29 -2.06
C SER A 102 -10.49 -19.07 -1.43
N VAL A 103 -9.74 -19.28 -0.36
CA VAL A 103 -9.00 -18.21 0.33
C VAL A 103 -7.63 -18.73 0.72
N SER A 104 -6.58 -17.95 0.47
CA SER A 104 -5.23 -18.28 0.94
C SER A 104 -4.53 -17.13 1.67
N PHE A 105 -3.68 -17.51 2.61
CA PHE A 105 -2.61 -16.68 3.15
C PHE A 105 -1.30 -17.44 3.06
N GLN A 106 -0.22 -16.74 2.73
CA GLN A 106 1.11 -17.31 2.71
C GLN A 106 2.14 -16.38 3.34
N GLY A 107 2.89 -16.88 4.31
CA GLY A 107 3.99 -16.12 4.88
C GLY A 107 4.19 -16.41 6.35
N ALA A 108 5.32 -15.94 6.86
CA ALA A 108 5.68 -16.09 8.25
C ALA A 108 4.58 -15.52 9.14
N SER A 109 4.14 -16.36 10.07
CA SER A 109 3.18 -16.04 11.14
C SER A 109 3.86 -16.40 12.46
N SER A 110 4.18 -15.40 13.27
CA SER A 110 4.60 -15.63 14.65
C SER A 110 3.37 -15.62 15.56
N PRO A 111 3.25 -16.53 16.55
CA PRO A 111 2.09 -16.60 17.45
C PRO A 111 1.72 -15.26 18.12
N HIS A 112 2.70 -14.38 18.31
CA HIS A 112 2.53 -13.10 19.01
C HIS A 112 2.26 -11.92 18.09
N ASP A 113 2.38 -12.08 16.76
CA ASP A 113 2.08 -11.03 15.81
C ASP A 113 0.63 -11.10 15.31
N LEU A 114 0.21 -10.06 14.57
CA LEU A 114 -1.12 -9.99 13.98
C LEU A 114 -1.43 -11.20 13.08
N ARG A 115 -0.45 -11.69 12.32
CA ARG A 115 -0.63 -12.81 11.38
C ARG A 115 -0.85 -14.12 12.13
N GLY A 116 -0.15 -14.33 13.25
CA GLY A 116 -0.38 -15.46 14.14
C GLY A 116 -1.80 -15.47 14.72
N LYS A 117 -2.31 -14.31 15.13
CA LYS A 117 -3.70 -14.16 15.59
C LYS A 117 -4.71 -14.48 14.49
N ILE A 118 -4.54 -13.87 13.31
CA ILE A 118 -5.38 -14.13 12.12
C ILE A 118 -5.36 -15.62 11.76
N ALA A 119 -4.17 -16.25 11.72
CA ALA A 119 -4.04 -17.68 11.46
C ALA A 119 -4.69 -18.52 12.58
N GLY A 120 -4.58 -18.11 13.84
CA GLY A 120 -5.32 -18.69 14.98
C GLY A 120 -6.82 -18.80 14.71
N THR A 121 -7.42 -17.71 14.28
CA THR A 121 -8.86 -17.63 14.03
C THR A 121 -9.28 -18.38 12.76
N LEU A 122 -8.49 -18.28 11.69
CA LEU A 122 -8.97 -18.62 10.34
C LEU A 122 -8.38 -19.91 9.73
N ARG A 123 -7.33 -20.51 10.31
CA ARG A 123 -6.66 -21.69 9.73
C ARG A 123 -7.56 -22.92 9.56
N LYS A 124 -8.69 -22.97 10.28
CA LYS A 124 -9.67 -24.06 10.15
C LYS A 124 -10.61 -23.85 8.96
N SER A 125 -10.76 -22.61 8.49
CA SER A 125 -11.66 -22.25 7.41
C SER A 125 -10.92 -22.04 6.08
N PHE A 126 -9.67 -21.59 6.13
CA PHE A 126 -8.91 -21.15 4.96
C PHE A 126 -7.49 -21.71 4.92
N LEU A 127 -6.86 -21.65 3.75
CA LEU A 127 -5.52 -22.18 3.52
C LEU A 127 -4.45 -21.22 4.06
N PHE A 128 -3.65 -21.68 5.02
CA PHE A 128 -2.49 -20.95 5.54
C PHE A 128 -1.21 -21.72 5.24
N LEU A 129 -0.26 -21.06 4.58
CA LEU A 129 1.00 -21.65 4.16
C LEU A 129 2.20 -20.84 4.66
N ASN A 130 3.32 -21.52 4.86
CA ASN A 130 4.62 -20.87 5.05
C ASN A 130 5.17 -20.37 3.71
N HIS A 131 6.28 -19.63 3.77
CA HIS A 131 6.97 -19.17 2.56
C HIS A 131 7.30 -20.34 1.61
N SER A 132 6.96 -20.18 0.33
CA SER A 132 7.31 -21.11 -0.76
C SER A 132 7.74 -20.33 -2.00
N ALA A 133 8.48 -20.97 -2.89
CA ALA A 133 8.75 -20.46 -4.24
C ALA A 133 7.46 -20.35 -5.07
N ASP A 134 6.49 -21.24 -4.85
CA ASP A 134 5.23 -21.33 -5.62
C ASP A 134 4.17 -20.31 -5.21
N TRP A 135 4.55 -19.28 -4.45
CA TRP A 135 3.59 -18.36 -3.87
C TRP A 135 2.77 -17.59 -4.90
N LYS A 136 3.32 -17.34 -6.09
CA LYS A 136 2.59 -16.70 -7.20
C LYS A 136 1.48 -17.60 -7.71
N VAL A 137 1.80 -18.88 -7.95
CA VAL A 137 0.84 -19.90 -8.40
C VAL A 137 -0.30 -20.03 -7.40
N ILE A 138 0.03 -20.13 -6.11
CA ILE A 138 -0.97 -20.21 -5.03
C ILE A 138 -1.82 -18.93 -4.97
N LEU A 139 -1.18 -17.77 -5.06
CA LEU A 139 -1.87 -16.49 -4.97
C LEU A 139 -2.82 -16.29 -6.15
N GLU A 140 -2.36 -16.53 -7.37
CA GLU A 140 -3.16 -16.39 -8.59
C GLU A 140 -4.26 -17.45 -8.69
N SER A 141 -4.03 -18.67 -8.19
CA SER A 141 -5.06 -19.72 -8.14
C SER A 141 -6.12 -19.49 -7.06
N SER A 142 -5.98 -18.47 -6.20
CA SER A 142 -6.95 -18.13 -5.17
C SER A 142 -8.02 -17.14 -5.65
N ASN A 143 -9.27 -17.34 -5.22
CA ASN A 143 -10.31 -16.32 -5.33
C ASN A 143 -9.98 -15.12 -4.44
N PHE A 144 -9.61 -15.38 -3.19
CA PHE A 144 -9.21 -14.34 -2.24
C PHE A 144 -7.82 -14.55 -1.65
N SER A 145 -7.13 -13.44 -1.35
CA SER A 145 -5.91 -13.47 -0.54
C SER A 145 -6.02 -12.58 0.69
N ILE A 146 -5.68 -13.14 1.85
CA ILE A 146 -5.62 -12.37 3.10
C ILE A 146 -4.38 -11.47 3.06
N CYS A 147 -4.61 -10.16 3.13
CA CYS A 147 -3.59 -9.12 3.01
C CYS A 147 -3.48 -8.34 4.33
N PRO A 148 -2.93 -8.93 5.40
CA PRO A 148 -2.71 -8.20 6.64
C PRO A 148 -1.59 -7.16 6.47
N ARG A 149 -1.66 -6.08 7.25
CA ARG A 149 -0.57 -5.11 7.30
C ARG A 149 0.80 -5.77 7.58
N GLY A 150 1.80 -5.39 6.79
CA GLY A 150 3.23 -5.67 7.01
C GLY A 150 3.81 -4.62 7.94
N PHE A 151 5.12 -4.39 8.03
CA PHE A 151 5.72 -3.53 9.07
C PHE A 151 5.04 -2.16 9.34
N GLY A 152 4.43 -1.50 8.35
CA GLY A 152 3.57 -0.33 8.56
C GLY A 152 2.07 -0.58 8.38
N SER A 153 1.37 0.30 7.68
CA SER A 153 -0.09 0.22 7.57
C SER A 153 -0.59 -0.73 6.47
N THR A 154 0.29 -1.14 5.55
CA THR A 154 -0.03 -2.06 4.45
C THR A 154 1.10 -3.08 4.23
N SER A 155 0.95 -3.97 3.25
CA SER A 155 1.97 -4.92 2.82
C SER A 155 2.02 -5.02 1.30
N PHE A 156 3.16 -5.49 0.76
CA PHE A 156 3.32 -5.76 -0.67
C PHE A 156 2.23 -6.68 -1.22
N ARG A 157 1.76 -7.62 -0.40
CA ARG A 157 0.72 -8.58 -0.76
C ARG A 157 -0.56 -7.94 -1.26
N LEU A 158 -0.93 -6.77 -0.76
CA LEU A 158 -2.13 -6.07 -1.22
C LEU A 158 -2.04 -5.77 -2.73
N ALA A 159 -0.93 -5.15 -3.15
CA ALA A 159 -0.71 -4.85 -4.56
C ALA A 159 -0.44 -6.12 -5.38
N GLU A 160 0.32 -7.07 -4.86
CA GLU A 160 0.61 -8.34 -5.56
C GLU A 160 -0.67 -9.14 -5.83
N SER A 161 -1.63 -9.16 -4.88
CA SER A 161 -2.92 -9.83 -5.06
C SER A 161 -3.73 -9.16 -6.17
N ILE A 162 -3.76 -7.83 -6.17
CA ILE A 162 -4.47 -7.05 -7.20
C ILE A 162 -3.83 -7.28 -8.57
N GLN A 163 -2.50 -7.24 -8.68
CA GLN A 163 -1.78 -7.47 -9.93
C GLN A 163 -2.03 -8.89 -10.49
N LEU A 164 -2.07 -9.91 -9.64
CA LEU A 164 -2.34 -11.30 -10.03
C LEU A 164 -3.84 -11.65 -10.15
N GLY A 165 -4.74 -10.66 -10.07
CA GLY A 165 -6.17 -10.87 -10.28
C GLY A 165 -6.83 -11.67 -9.16
N THR A 166 -6.32 -11.57 -7.95
CA THR A 166 -6.87 -12.22 -6.75
C THR A 166 -7.48 -11.16 -5.84
N ILE A 167 -8.74 -11.37 -5.43
CA ILE A 167 -9.50 -10.40 -4.63
C ILE A 167 -8.80 -10.23 -3.27
N PRO A 168 -8.29 -9.03 -2.94
CA PRO A 168 -7.65 -8.82 -1.65
C PRO A 168 -8.69 -8.77 -0.52
N ILE A 169 -8.40 -9.50 0.56
CA ILE A 169 -8.99 -9.28 1.88
C ILE A 169 -8.00 -8.42 2.66
N TYR A 170 -8.15 -7.10 2.61
CA TYR A 170 -7.27 -6.18 3.31
C TYR A 170 -7.63 -6.11 4.80
N VAL A 171 -6.69 -6.56 5.65
CA VAL A 171 -6.85 -6.57 7.10
C VAL A 171 -6.00 -5.45 7.70
N TRP A 172 -6.66 -4.37 8.15
CA TRP A 172 -6.02 -3.24 8.80
C TRP A 172 -6.09 -3.37 10.33
N GLN A 173 -5.25 -2.61 11.05
CA GLN A 173 -5.18 -2.69 12.52
C GLN A 173 -5.51 -1.37 13.22
N GLN A 174 -4.75 -0.30 12.91
CA GLN A 174 -4.94 1.02 13.50
C GLN A 174 -5.66 1.96 12.55
N GLU A 175 -5.20 1.99 11.30
CA GLU A 175 -5.75 2.83 10.23
C GLU A 175 -5.63 2.07 8.91
N ALA A 176 -6.68 2.14 8.10
CA ALA A 176 -6.68 1.57 6.76
C ALA A 176 -5.83 2.42 5.80
N TRP A 177 -4.95 1.77 5.05
CA TRP A 177 -4.09 2.41 4.06
C TRP A 177 -4.53 2.01 2.64
N LEU A 178 -5.56 2.68 2.15
CA LEU A 178 -6.17 2.40 0.87
C LEU A 178 -5.81 3.53 -0.12
N PRO A 179 -4.96 3.27 -1.15
CA PRO A 179 -4.70 4.27 -2.16
C PRO A 179 -5.95 4.56 -3.02
N TYR A 180 -5.95 5.74 -3.65
CA TYR A 180 -6.95 6.13 -4.65
C TYR A 180 -8.42 6.18 -4.17
N GLN A 181 -8.69 6.35 -2.87
CA GLN A 181 -10.06 6.34 -2.30
C GLN A 181 -11.06 7.31 -2.94
N ARG A 182 -10.61 8.40 -3.58
CA ARG A 182 -11.50 9.32 -4.31
C ARG A 182 -11.88 8.82 -5.71
N MET A 183 -11.18 7.82 -6.23
CA MET A 183 -11.35 7.25 -7.56
C MET A 183 -11.88 5.82 -7.52
N LEU A 184 -11.60 5.11 -6.42
CA LEU A 184 -11.93 3.70 -6.25
C LEU A 184 -12.90 3.48 -5.10
N ASN A 185 -13.99 2.77 -5.38
CA ASN A 185 -14.76 2.13 -4.34
C ASN A 185 -14.15 0.75 -4.03
N TRP A 186 -13.39 0.66 -2.94
CA TRP A 186 -12.69 -0.57 -2.55
C TRP A 186 -13.64 -1.74 -2.25
N SER A 187 -14.89 -1.50 -1.85
CA SER A 187 -15.85 -2.59 -1.59
C SER A 187 -16.30 -3.33 -2.86
N GLU A 188 -16.02 -2.79 -4.05
CA GLU A 188 -16.35 -3.42 -5.32
C GLU A 188 -15.41 -4.57 -5.65
N PHE A 189 -14.14 -4.48 -5.25
CA PHE A 189 -13.09 -5.43 -5.65
C PHE A 189 -12.24 -5.94 -4.48
N ALA A 190 -12.59 -5.62 -3.23
CA ALA A 190 -11.87 -6.05 -2.04
C ALA A 190 -12.81 -6.24 -0.85
N ILE A 191 -12.41 -7.11 0.08
CA ILE A 191 -12.96 -7.13 1.44
C ILE A 191 -12.04 -6.30 2.32
N VAL A 192 -12.52 -5.19 2.87
CA VAL A 192 -11.77 -4.34 3.81
C VAL A 192 -12.31 -4.59 5.21
N ILE A 193 -11.44 -5.06 6.11
CA ILE A 193 -11.86 -5.47 7.46
C ILE A 193 -10.84 -5.06 8.52
N SER A 194 -11.31 -4.68 9.70
CA SER A 194 -10.45 -4.50 10.87
C SER A 194 -9.97 -5.85 11.39
N SER A 195 -8.73 -5.91 11.89
CA SER A 195 -8.24 -7.08 12.62
C SER A 195 -9.07 -7.47 13.83
N GLN A 196 -9.86 -6.54 14.38
CA GLN A 196 -10.76 -6.78 15.50
C GLN A 196 -11.99 -7.62 15.09
N ASP A 197 -12.41 -7.53 13.82
CA ASP A 197 -13.62 -8.17 13.30
C ASP A 197 -13.29 -9.43 12.48
N ILE A 198 -12.05 -9.92 12.55
CA ILE A 198 -11.54 -11.01 11.70
C ILE A 198 -12.35 -12.31 11.82
N ALA A 199 -13.06 -12.51 12.93
CA ALA A 199 -13.93 -13.67 13.14
C ALA A 199 -15.14 -13.69 12.19
N GLU A 200 -15.55 -12.54 11.65
CA GLU A 200 -16.67 -12.40 10.71
C GLU A 200 -16.28 -12.76 9.26
N LEU A 201 -14.97 -12.86 8.98
CA LEU A 201 -14.47 -13.04 7.62
C LEU A 201 -15.03 -14.28 6.90
N PRO A 202 -15.20 -15.46 7.53
CA PRO A 202 -15.84 -16.60 6.89
C PRO A 202 -17.23 -16.31 6.31
N ASP A 203 -18.05 -15.56 7.04
CA ASP A 203 -19.40 -15.19 6.59
C ASP A 203 -19.38 -14.10 5.51
N MET A 204 -18.41 -13.18 5.55
CA MET A 204 -18.20 -12.21 4.48
C MET A 204 -17.80 -12.90 3.18
N VAL A 205 -16.85 -13.84 3.23
CA VAL A 205 -16.41 -14.62 2.06
C VAL A 205 -17.57 -15.44 1.50
N LYS A 206 -18.39 -16.07 2.36
CA LYS A 206 -19.55 -16.86 1.93
C LYS A 206 -20.61 -16.02 1.19
N ARG A 207 -20.78 -14.76 1.57
CA ARG A 207 -21.76 -13.83 0.97
C ARG A 207 -21.21 -13.05 -0.22
N ALA A 208 -19.90 -13.11 -0.47
CA ALA A 208 -19.27 -12.33 -1.52
C ALA A 208 -19.67 -12.85 -2.91
N ASP A 209 -20.03 -11.92 -3.80
CA ASP A 209 -20.18 -12.20 -5.23
C ASP A 209 -18.81 -12.18 -5.90
N VAL A 210 -18.16 -13.35 -5.91
CA VAL A 210 -16.78 -13.51 -6.41
C VAL A 210 -16.66 -13.09 -7.87
N THR A 211 -17.64 -13.44 -8.71
CA THR A 211 -17.61 -13.12 -10.15
C THR A 211 -17.61 -11.62 -10.35
N ARG A 212 -18.57 -10.93 -9.73
CA ARG A 212 -18.70 -9.48 -9.80
C ARG A 212 -17.46 -8.76 -9.25
N MET A 213 -16.91 -9.25 -8.14
CA MET A 213 -15.70 -8.68 -7.55
C MET A 213 -14.46 -8.89 -8.43
N GLN A 214 -14.34 -10.02 -9.13
CA GLN A 214 -13.25 -10.23 -10.09
C GLN A 214 -13.38 -9.36 -11.34
N GLU A 215 -14.61 -9.12 -11.81
CA GLU A 215 -14.87 -8.15 -12.89
C GLU A 215 -14.42 -6.75 -12.48
N ALA A 216 -14.88 -6.27 -11.31
CA ALA A 216 -14.45 -4.98 -10.79
C ALA A 216 -12.93 -4.91 -10.55
N LEU A 217 -12.31 -6.01 -10.12
CA LEU A 217 -10.87 -6.08 -9.94
C LEU A 217 -10.12 -5.85 -11.25
N ARG A 218 -10.53 -6.51 -12.35
CA ARG A 218 -9.90 -6.37 -13.68
C ARG A 218 -9.86 -4.92 -14.15
N GLU A 219 -10.93 -4.17 -13.91
CA GLU A 219 -11.00 -2.75 -14.29
C GLU A 219 -9.97 -1.89 -13.56
N VAL A 220 -9.55 -2.26 -12.34
CA VAL A 220 -8.67 -1.44 -11.51
C VAL A 220 -7.22 -1.93 -11.44
N GLN A 221 -6.89 -3.13 -11.93
CA GLN A 221 -5.55 -3.72 -11.80
C GLN A 221 -4.44 -2.82 -12.35
N HIS A 222 -4.69 -2.19 -13.50
CA HIS A 222 -3.75 -1.31 -14.18
C HIS A 222 -3.30 -0.12 -13.30
N MET A 223 -4.10 0.24 -12.30
CA MET A 223 -3.81 1.35 -11.37
C MET A 223 -2.73 1.00 -10.32
N PHE A 224 -2.40 -0.28 -10.16
CA PHE A 224 -1.42 -0.79 -9.19
C PHE A 224 -0.09 -1.11 -9.85
N THR A 225 0.37 -0.22 -10.74
CA THR A 225 1.66 -0.26 -11.44
C THR A 225 2.49 0.98 -11.08
N TYR A 226 3.80 0.92 -11.27
CA TYR A 226 4.69 2.07 -11.12
C TYR A 226 4.30 3.19 -12.07
N ASN A 227 4.01 2.89 -13.33
CA ASN A 227 3.63 3.90 -14.33
C ASN A 227 2.37 4.66 -13.91
N TYR A 228 1.29 3.96 -13.54
CA TYR A 228 0.07 4.61 -13.09
C TYR A 228 0.31 5.42 -11.80
N THR A 229 1.10 4.87 -10.87
CA THR A 229 1.43 5.57 -9.62
C THR A 229 2.18 6.87 -9.90
N ILE A 230 3.15 6.88 -10.82
CA ILE A 230 3.90 8.06 -11.24
C ILE A 230 2.95 9.09 -11.87
N GLU A 231 2.11 8.67 -12.82
CA GLU A 231 1.12 9.56 -13.44
C GLU A 231 0.17 10.17 -12.41
N TYR A 232 -0.30 9.36 -11.46
CA TYR A 232 -1.17 9.82 -10.38
C TYR A 232 -0.47 10.86 -9.51
N ILE A 233 0.80 10.65 -9.13
CA ILE A 233 1.59 11.63 -8.38
C ILE A 233 1.69 12.93 -9.16
N LEU A 234 2.09 12.89 -10.44
CA LEU A 234 2.26 14.07 -11.27
C LEU A 234 0.94 14.85 -11.42
N ARG A 235 -0.17 14.16 -11.69
CA ARG A 235 -1.51 14.78 -11.78
C ARG A 235 -1.92 15.42 -10.46
N LYS A 236 -1.68 14.76 -9.32
CA LYS A 236 -2.03 15.29 -8.00
C LYS A 236 -1.13 16.45 -7.59
N ALA A 237 0.17 16.37 -7.83
CA ALA A 237 1.11 17.45 -7.55
C ALA A 237 0.79 18.72 -8.35
N ALA A 238 0.23 18.58 -9.55
CA ALA A 238 -0.25 19.70 -10.36
C ALA A 238 -1.67 20.21 -9.98
N ALA A 239 -2.49 19.43 -9.28
CA ALA A 239 -3.90 19.75 -8.99
C ALA A 239 -4.18 20.24 -7.56
N PHE A 240 -3.21 20.18 -6.65
CA PHE A 240 -3.37 20.68 -5.28
C PHE A 240 -3.05 22.17 -5.19
N THR A 241 -3.95 22.99 -5.75
CA THR A 241 -4.13 24.42 -5.42
C THR A 241 -4.81 24.58 -4.08
#